data_AF-A0A095SYG0-F1
#
_entry.id   AF-A0A095SYG0-F1
#
_cell.length_a   1.000
_cell.length_b   1.000
_cell.length_c   1.000
_cell.angle_alpha   90.00
_cell.angle_beta   90.00
_cell.angle_gamma   90.00
#
_symmetry.space_group_name_H-M   'P 1'
#
loop_
_entity.id
_entity.type
_entity.pdbx_description
1 polymer ?
#
loop_
_entity_poly.entity_id
_entity_poly.type
_entity_poly.pdbx_seq_one_letter_code
_entity_poly.pdbx_strand_id
1 'polypeptide(L)'
;MYYKQQLFDIIFNENPTSFIKWLTKQPLKEQVVILREFKQMVLQNMFKSQNFSIADTVKALSKTIDEYEKEVLAELDAEAQHKEALEEQEKAMQQIETTTVGIKQYVLSCIVNNEPNAAEMKELAQKIIALEKEQGTHNPDFWEAIL
;
A
#
# COMPACT_ATOMS: atom_id res chain seq x y z
N MET A 1 -24.95 8.93 -12.03
CA MET A 1 -24.73 8.34 -10.69
C MET A 1 -24.66 6.84 -10.89
N TYR A 2 -23.54 6.25 -10.49
CA TYR A 2 -23.10 4.93 -10.93
C TYR A 2 -23.93 3.81 -10.26
N TYR A 3 -24.41 4.03 -9.04
CA TYR A 3 -25.17 3.05 -8.26
C TYR A 3 -26.65 3.37 -8.08
N LYS A 4 -27.12 4.52 -8.58
CA LYS A 4 -28.49 5.02 -8.37
C LYS A 4 -29.57 3.97 -8.69
N GLN A 5 -29.51 3.31 -9.84
CA GLN A 5 -30.53 2.33 -10.23
C GLN A 5 -30.55 1.12 -9.29
N GLN A 6 -29.38 0.57 -8.95
CA GLN A 6 -29.25 -0.56 -8.03
C GLN A 6 -29.68 -0.21 -6.60
N LEU A 7 -29.35 1.01 -6.14
CA LEU A 7 -29.83 1.54 -4.88
C LEU A 7 -31.36 1.62 -4.86
N PHE A 8 -31.98 2.15 -5.92
CA PHE A 8 -33.43 2.18 -6.06
C PHE A 8 -34.02 0.75 -6.00
N ASP A 9 -33.46 -0.19 -6.75
CA ASP A 9 -33.99 -1.56 -6.79
C ASP A 9 -33.89 -2.24 -5.41
N ILE A 10 -32.76 -2.12 -4.71
CA ILE A 10 -32.55 -2.75 -3.40
C ILE A 10 -33.38 -2.08 -2.30
N ILE A 11 -33.56 -0.75 -2.35
CA ILE A 11 -34.26 -0.01 -1.29
C ILE A 11 -35.78 -0.11 -1.43
N PHE A 12 -36.30 -0.18 -2.66
CA PHE A 12 -37.74 -0.17 -2.92
C PHE A 12 -38.32 -1.55 -3.23
N ASN A 13 -37.50 -2.51 -3.69
CA ASN A 13 -37.97 -3.87 -4.03
C ASN A 13 -37.46 -4.96 -3.07
N GLU A 14 -36.53 -4.65 -2.16
CA GLU A 14 -36.00 -5.60 -1.18
C GLU A 14 -36.07 -5.09 0.27
N ASN A 15 -35.80 -5.98 1.24
CA ASN A 15 -35.76 -5.65 2.67
C ASN A 15 -34.48 -4.86 3.02
N PRO A 16 -34.52 -3.90 3.97
CA PRO A 16 -33.34 -3.22 4.53
C PRO A 16 -32.10 -4.08 4.82
N THR A 17 -32.27 -5.36 5.19
CA THR A 17 -31.14 -6.28 5.42
C THR A 17 -30.39 -6.64 4.13
N SER A 18 -31.07 -6.64 2.97
CA SER A 18 -30.44 -6.87 1.67
C SER A 18 -29.45 -5.77 1.31
N PHE A 19 -29.77 -4.50 1.65
CA PHE A 19 -28.89 -3.37 1.39
C PHE A 19 -27.55 -3.52 2.10
N ILE A 20 -27.58 -3.82 3.40
CA ILE A 20 -26.35 -3.99 4.18
C ILE A 20 -25.54 -5.19 3.67
N LYS A 21 -26.19 -6.32 3.36
CA LYS A 21 -25.51 -7.51 2.82
C LYS A 21 -24.90 -7.29 1.44
N TRP A 22 -25.51 -6.44 0.61
CA TRP A 22 -24.96 -6.08 -0.69
C TRP A 22 -23.80 -5.10 -0.53
N LEU A 23 -23.95 -4.10 0.34
CA LEU A 23 -22.93 -3.09 0.62
C LEU A 23 -21.63 -3.75 1.11
N THR A 24 -21.70 -4.67 2.08
CA THR A 24 -20.51 -5.30 2.66
C THR A 24 -19.74 -6.21 1.70
N LYS A 25 -20.32 -6.56 0.54
CA LYS A 25 -19.62 -7.31 -0.51
C LYS A 25 -18.78 -6.42 -1.42
N GLN A 26 -18.96 -5.10 -1.35
CA GLN A 26 -18.23 -4.15 -2.19
C GLN A 26 -16.88 -3.82 -1.58
N PRO A 27 -15.87 -3.45 -2.39
CA PRO A 27 -14.63 -2.87 -1.87
C PRO A 27 -14.92 -1.65 -0.98
N LEU A 28 -14.10 -1.42 0.06
CA LEU A 28 -14.31 -0.33 1.02
C LEU A 28 -14.48 1.05 0.34
N LYS A 29 -13.67 1.33 -0.68
CA LYS A 29 -13.78 2.55 -1.50
C LYS A 29 -15.15 2.68 -2.16
N GLU A 30 -15.69 1.58 -2.69
CA GLU A 30 -17.02 1.56 -3.31
C GLU A 30 -18.12 1.67 -2.26
N GLN A 31 -17.95 1.08 -1.06
CA GLN A 31 -18.91 1.24 0.05
C GLN A 31 -19.11 2.72 0.42
N VAL A 32 -18.02 3.49 0.50
CA VAL A 32 -18.07 4.94 0.76
C VAL A 32 -18.85 5.67 -0.33
N VAL A 33 -18.56 5.39 -1.60
CA VAL A 33 -19.26 6.01 -2.74
C VAL A 33 -20.75 5.70 -2.70
N ILE A 34 -21.11 4.44 -2.46
CA ILE A 34 -22.49 3.97 -2.38
C ILE A 34 -23.23 4.65 -1.22
N LEU A 35 -22.64 4.70 -0.03
CA LEU A 35 -23.24 5.35 1.13
C LEU A 35 -23.42 6.86 0.93
N ARG A 36 -22.47 7.52 0.24
CA ARG A 36 -22.60 8.93 -0.13
C ARG A 36 -23.76 9.17 -1.09
N GLU A 37 -23.91 8.32 -2.13
CA GLU A 37 -25.06 8.38 -3.04
C GLU A 37 -26.38 8.10 -2.31
N PHE A 38 -26.41 7.11 -1.41
CA PHE A 38 -27.58 6.77 -0.58
C PHE A 38 -28.00 7.93 0.32
N LYS A 39 -27.05 8.54 1.04
CA LYS A 39 -27.28 9.74 1.88
C LYS A 39 -27.94 10.86 1.08
N GLN A 40 -27.40 11.16 -0.11
CA GLN A 40 -27.97 12.20 -0.99
C GLN A 40 -29.39 11.85 -1.45
N MET A 41 -29.65 10.59 -1.79
CA MET A 41 -30.97 10.14 -2.22
C MET A 41 -32.02 10.29 -1.11
N VAL A 42 -31.68 9.88 0.12
CA VAL A 42 -32.56 10.00 1.29
C VAL A 42 -32.87 11.46 1.59
N LEU A 43 -31.86 12.33 1.58
CA LEU A 43 -32.04 13.78 1.77
C LEU A 43 -32.95 14.38 0.69
N GLN A 44 -32.69 14.08 -0.59
CA GLN A 44 -33.50 14.56 -1.71
C GLN A 44 -34.96 14.10 -1.59
N ASN A 45 -35.20 12.84 -1.21
CA ASN A 45 -36.55 12.31 -1.05
C ASN A 45 -37.29 12.97 0.12
N MET A 46 -36.62 13.24 1.24
CA MET A 46 -37.21 13.98 2.38
C MET A 46 -37.66 15.38 1.96
N PHE A 47 -36.81 16.14 1.27
CA PHE A 47 -37.17 17.48 0.78
C PHE A 47 -38.26 17.45 -0.29
N LYS A 48 -38.22 16.51 -1.25
CA LYS A 48 -39.23 16.37 -2.30
C LYS A 48 -40.60 15.98 -1.77
N SER A 49 -40.65 15.05 -0.81
CA SER A 49 -41.89 14.58 -0.18
C SER A 49 -42.42 15.53 0.90
N GLN A 50 -41.62 16.53 1.30
CA GLN A 50 -41.86 17.38 2.47
C GLN A 50 -42.11 16.59 3.77
N ASN A 51 -41.68 15.33 3.82
CA ASN A 51 -41.85 14.48 4.98
C ASN A 51 -40.70 14.69 5.97
N PHE A 52 -40.79 15.76 6.77
CA PHE A 52 -39.78 16.08 7.77
C PHE A 52 -39.92 15.29 9.08
N SER A 53 -40.91 14.39 9.19
CA SER A 53 -41.06 13.53 10.38
C SER A 53 -39.85 12.61 10.62
N ILE A 54 -39.07 12.33 9.56
CA ILE A 54 -37.86 11.51 9.60
C ILE A 54 -36.57 12.34 9.71
N ALA A 55 -36.65 13.67 9.89
CA ALA A 55 -35.48 14.55 9.80
C ALA A 55 -34.36 14.17 10.79
N ASP A 56 -34.71 13.83 12.04
CA ASP A 56 -33.73 13.40 13.04
C ASP A 56 -33.07 12.06 12.65
N THR A 57 -33.85 11.13 12.10
CA THR A 57 -33.33 9.85 11.58
C THR A 57 -32.37 10.09 10.41
N VAL A 58 -32.71 10.98 9.47
CA VAL A 58 -31.85 11.31 8.33
C VAL A 58 -30.57 12.01 8.79
N LYS A 59 -30.65 12.86 9.81
CA LYS A 59 -29.49 13.52 10.41
C LYS A 59 -28.56 12.51 11.09
N ALA A 60 -29.11 11.58 11.87
CA ALA A 60 -28.34 10.52 12.52
C ALA A 60 -27.66 9.62 11.48
N LEU A 61 -28.40 9.17 10.46
CA LEU A 61 -27.86 8.38 9.34
C LEU A 61 -26.73 9.12 8.63
N SER A 62 -26.93 10.40 8.33
CA SER A 62 -25.92 11.23 7.66
C SER A 62 -24.62 11.30 8.46
N LYS A 63 -24.73 11.47 9.78
CA LYS A 63 -23.58 11.51 10.69
C LYS A 63 -22.84 10.16 10.70
N THR A 64 -23.55 9.06 10.81
CA THR A 64 -22.94 7.71 10.78
C THR A 64 -22.21 7.44 9.47
N ILE A 65 -22.79 7.87 8.34
CA ILE A 65 -22.13 7.75 7.02
C ILE A 65 -20.86 8.59 6.95
N ASP A 66 -20.89 9.81 7.48
CA ASP A 66 -19.71 10.70 7.47
C ASP A 66 -18.59 10.17 8.38
N GLU A 67 -18.93 9.59 9.53
CA GLU A 67 -17.97 8.95 10.45
C GLU A 67 -17.34 7.71 9.80
N TYR A 68 -18.16 6.84 9.20
CA TYR A 68 -17.68 5.68 8.46
C TYR A 68 -16.78 6.06 7.28
N GLU A 69 -17.18 7.06 6.48
CA GLU A 69 -16.37 7.57 5.36
C GLU A 69 -15.00 8.03 5.85
N LYS A 70 -14.95 8.77 6.97
CA LYS A 70 -13.69 9.23 7.55
C LYS A 70 -12.78 8.09 7.97
N GLU A 71 -13.32 7.06 8.62
CA GLU A 71 -12.54 5.90 9.07
C GLU A 71 -11.98 5.11 7.90
N VAL A 72 -12.80 4.84 6.88
CA VAL A 72 -12.36 4.12 5.68
C VAL A 72 -11.31 4.90 4.90
N LEU A 73 -11.47 6.21 4.74
CA LEU A 73 -10.47 7.02 4.05
C LEU A 73 -9.13 7.01 4.79
N ALA A 74 -9.14 7.09 6.12
CA ALA A 74 -7.93 7.00 6.92
C ALA A 74 -7.24 5.63 6.78
N GLU A 75 -8.01 4.53 6.74
CA GLU A 75 -7.47 3.19 6.51
C GLU A 75 -6.85 3.04 5.11
N LEU A 76 -7.54 3.51 4.07
CA LEU A 76 -7.03 3.47 2.70
C LEU A 76 -5.77 4.33 2.52
N ASP A 77 -5.71 5.49 3.16
CA ASP A 77 -4.52 6.35 3.14
C ASP A 77 -3.34 5.68 3.85
N ALA A 78 -3.58 5.03 4.99
CA ALA A 78 -2.54 4.29 5.72
C ALA A 78 -2.01 3.09 4.91
N GLU A 79 -2.89 2.34 4.24
CA GLU A 79 -2.51 1.24 3.36
C GLU A 79 -1.66 1.73 2.19
N ALA A 80 -2.05 2.85 1.56
CA ALA A 80 -1.30 3.47 0.48
C ALA A 80 0.10 3.92 0.92
N GLN A 81 0.20 4.59 2.08
CA GLN A 81 1.48 5.01 2.65
C GLN A 81 2.38 3.82 2.99
N HIS A 82 1.82 2.75 3.54
CA HIS A 82 2.57 1.54 3.85
C HIS A 82 3.12 0.88 2.57
N LYS A 83 2.30 0.79 1.52
CA LYS A 83 2.73 0.26 0.23
C LYS A 83 3.85 1.10 -0.40
N GLU A 84 3.71 2.42 -0.39
CA GLU A 84 4.74 3.34 -0.87
C GLU A 84 6.06 3.16 -0.11
N ALA A 85 6.01 3.09 1.22
CA ALA A 85 7.18 2.87 2.06
C ALA A 85 7.89 1.53 1.75
N LEU A 86 7.13 0.45 1.48
CA LEU A 86 7.70 -0.83 1.06
C LEU A 86 8.38 -0.74 -0.31
N GLU A 87 7.76 -0.07 -1.27
CA GLU A 87 8.35 0.13 -2.61
C GLU A 87 9.63 0.98 -2.55
N GLU A 88 9.66 2.02 -1.71
CA GLU A 88 10.87 2.81 -1.46
C GLU A 88 11.96 1.97 -0.80
N GLN A 89 11.60 1.16 0.20
CA GLN A 89 12.53 0.26 0.87
C GLN A 89 13.13 -0.76 -0.11
N GLU A 90 12.32 -1.34 -0.98
CA GLU A 90 12.77 -2.29 -2.00
C GLU A 90 13.75 -1.63 -2.98
N LYS A 91 13.43 -0.42 -3.46
CA LYS A 91 14.34 0.35 -4.32
C LYS A 91 15.66 0.66 -3.63
N ALA A 92 15.63 1.06 -2.36
CA ALA A 92 16.84 1.33 -1.59
C ALA A 92 17.68 0.05 -1.42
N MET A 93 17.04 -1.10 -1.17
CA MET A 93 17.71 -2.39 -1.07
C MET A 93 18.38 -2.79 -2.38
N GLN A 94 17.69 -2.66 -3.51
CA GLN A 94 18.26 -2.92 -4.84
C GLN A 94 19.45 -2.01 -5.16
N GLN A 95 19.40 -0.73 -4.76
CA GLN A 95 20.52 0.20 -4.90
C GLN A 95 21.72 -0.20 -4.04
N ILE A 96 21.48 -0.62 -2.79
CA ILE A 96 22.51 -1.13 -1.90
C ILE A 96 23.16 -2.37 -2.51
N GLU A 97 22.36 -3.36 -2.95
CA GLU A 97 22.86 -4.57 -3.58
C GLU A 97 23.72 -4.27 -4.81
N THR A 98 23.23 -3.40 -5.70
CA THR A 98 23.96 -2.99 -6.91
C THR A 98 25.27 -2.30 -6.56
N THR A 99 25.25 -1.39 -5.58
CA THR A 99 26.44 -0.67 -5.11
C THR A 99 27.44 -1.62 -4.48
N THR A 100 26.97 -2.55 -3.65
CA THR A 100 27.80 -3.58 -3.02
C THR A 100 28.46 -4.48 -4.05
N VAL A 101 27.73 -4.95 -5.06
CA VAL A 101 28.31 -5.72 -6.17
C VAL A 101 29.35 -4.89 -6.92
N GLY A 102 29.05 -3.62 -7.23
CA GLY A 102 29.99 -2.71 -7.89
C GLY A 102 31.28 -2.49 -7.09
N ILE A 103 31.19 -2.31 -5.77
CA ILE A 103 32.35 -2.21 -4.88
C ILE A 103 33.19 -3.49 -4.94
N LYS A 104 32.55 -4.66 -4.84
CA LYS A 104 33.28 -5.94 -4.88
C LYS A 104 33.96 -6.15 -6.24
N GLN A 105 33.30 -5.79 -7.35
CA GLN A 105 33.89 -5.84 -8.70
C GLN A 105 35.09 -4.90 -8.83
N TYR A 106 34.98 -3.68 -8.31
CA TYR A 106 36.09 -2.71 -8.31
C TYR A 106 37.29 -3.25 -7.54
N VAL A 107 37.07 -3.75 -6.31
CA VAL A 107 38.11 -4.37 -5.48
C VAL A 107 38.78 -5.52 -6.22
N LEU A 108 37.99 -6.44 -6.80
CA LEU A 108 38.51 -7.57 -7.57
C LEU A 108 39.38 -7.08 -8.76
N SER A 109 38.90 -6.08 -9.50
CA SER A 109 39.60 -5.54 -10.67
C SER A 109 40.95 -4.91 -10.30
N CYS A 110 41.03 -4.14 -9.21
CA CYS A 110 42.29 -3.55 -8.73
C CYS A 110 43.31 -4.64 -8.35
N ILE A 111 42.84 -5.73 -7.75
CA ILE A 111 43.70 -6.86 -7.35
C ILE A 111 44.19 -7.63 -8.59
N VAL A 112 43.29 -7.99 -9.50
CA VAL A 112 43.60 -8.79 -10.69
C VAL A 112 44.52 -8.04 -11.65
N ASN A 113 44.32 -6.72 -11.82
CA ASN A 113 45.15 -5.89 -12.69
C ASN A 113 46.45 -5.41 -12.03
N ASN A 114 46.70 -5.78 -10.77
CA ASN A 114 47.86 -5.35 -9.99
C ASN A 114 48.05 -3.82 -10.00
N GLU A 115 46.95 -3.10 -9.77
CA GLU A 115 46.94 -1.64 -9.63
C GLU A 115 47.84 -1.20 -8.45
N PRO A 116 48.29 0.07 -8.39
CA PRO A 116 49.18 0.56 -7.34
C PRO A 116 48.68 0.32 -5.89
N ASN A 117 47.37 0.22 -5.70
CA ASN A 117 46.71 -0.04 -4.43
C ASN A 117 46.26 -1.51 -4.24
N ALA A 118 46.73 -2.45 -5.06
CA ALA A 118 46.28 -3.85 -5.03
C ALA A 118 46.47 -4.53 -3.65
N ALA A 119 47.53 -4.18 -2.91
CA ALA A 119 47.75 -4.71 -1.56
C ALA A 119 46.68 -4.26 -0.57
N GLU A 120 46.31 -2.97 -0.59
CA GLU A 120 45.25 -2.40 0.25
C GLU A 120 43.88 -3.01 -0.13
N MET A 121 43.65 -3.23 -1.42
CA MET A 121 42.42 -3.85 -1.93
C MET A 121 42.30 -5.33 -1.52
N LYS A 122 43.41 -6.07 -1.42
CA LYS A 122 43.40 -7.43 -0.86
C LYS A 122 42.99 -7.46 0.61
N GLU A 123 43.49 -6.55 1.43
CA GLU A 123 43.07 -6.44 2.83
C GLU A 123 41.58 -6.10 2.96
N LEU A 124 41.10 -5.18 2.11
CA LEU A 124 39.69 -4.84 2.04
C LEU A 124 38.83 -6.05 1.62
N ALA A 125 39.26 -6.80 0.60
CA ALA A 125 38.57 -8.01 0.15
C ALA A 125 38.45 -9.06 1.26
N GLN A 126 39.52 -9.29 2.03
CA GLN A 126 39.48 -10.22 3.17
C GLN A 126 38.49 -9.81 4.25
N LYS A 127 38.40 -8.51 4.56
CA LYS A 127 37.40 -7.96 5.50
C LYS A 127 35.98 -8.13 4.97
N ILE A 128 35.75 -7.89 3.67
CA ILE A 128 34.44 -8.11 3.04
C ILE A 128 34.06 -9.60 3.10
N ILE A 129 34.97 -10.51 2.75
CA ILE A 129 34.75 -11.96 2.81
C ILE A 129 34.43 -12.42 4.24
N ALA A 130 35.13 -11.90 5.25
CA ALA A 130 34.86 -12.22 6.65
C ALA A 130 33.44 -11.78 7.05
N LEU A 131 33.06 -10.55 6.69
CA LEU A 131 31.74 -10.00 6.98
C LEU A 131 30.62 -10.77 6.25
N GLU A 132 30.83 -11.17 5.00
CA GLU A 132 29.89 -12.03 4.26
C GLU A 132 29.71 -13.41 4.91
N LYS A 133 30.80 -13.99 5.44
CA LYS A 133 30.74 -15.28 6.14
C LYS A 133 29.98 -15.17 7.46
N GLU A 134 30.20 -14.10 8.22
CA GLU A 134 29.44 -13.81 9.44
C GLU A 134 27.95 -13.61 9.17
N GLN A 135 27.61 -12.98 8.03
CA GLN A 135 26.22 -12.72 7.63
C GLN A 135 25.57 -13.88 6.87
N GLY A 136 26.31 -14.96 6.56
CA GLY A 136 25.80 -16.09 5.78
C GLY A 136 25.53 -15.79 4.31
N THR A 137 26.07 -14.69 3.77
CA THR A 137 25.88 -14.22 2.38
C THR A 137 27.10 -14.46 1.49
N HIS A 138 28.09 -15.20 1.99
CA HIS A 138 29.34 -15.46 1.28
C HIS A 138 29.11 -16.27 0.01
N ASN A 139 29.53 -15.69 -1.12
CA ASN A 139 29.58 -16.37 -2.41
C ASN A 139 31.05 -16.62 -2.78
N PRO A 140 31.55 -17.87 -2.69
CA PRO A 140 32.94 -18.19 -3.00
C PRO A 140 33.29 -17.95 -4.47
N ASP A 141 32.34 -18.14 -5.40
CA ASP A 141 32.56 -17.97 -6.84
C ASP A 141 32.92 -16.52 -7.20
N PHE A 142 32.43 -15.55 -6.42
CA PHE A 142 32.72 -14.13 -6.64
C PHE A 142 34.19 -13.79 -6.34
N TRP A 143 34.81 -14.50 -5.40
CA TRP A 143 36.15 -14.20 -4.90
C TRP A 143 37.21 -15.18 -5.41
N GLU A 144 36.84 -16.17 -6.22
CA GLU A 144 37.74 -17.23 -6.72
C GLU A 144 39.01 -16.68 -7.38
N ALA A 145 38.92 -15.55 -8.09
CA ALA A 145 40.07 -14.95 -8.77
C ALA A 145 41.17 -14.41 -7.83
N ILE A 146 40.89 -14.30 -6.52
CA ILE A 146 41.83 -13.74 -5.52
C ILE A 146 42.01 -14.61 -4.27
N LEU A 147 41.29 -15.73 -4.16
CA LEU A 147 41.40 -16.75 -3.12
C LEU A 147 42.42 -17.83 -3.53
#